data_AF-A0A520YMD7-F1
#
_entry.id   AF-A0A520YMD7-F1
#
_cell.length_a   1.000
_cell.length_b   1.000
_cell.length_c   1.000
_cell.angle_alpha   90.00
_cell.angle_beta   90.00
_cell.angle_gamma   90.00
#
_symmetry.space_group_name_H-M   'P 1'
#
loop_
_entity.id
_entity.type
_entity.pdbx_description
1 polymer ?
#
loop_
_entity_poly.entity_id
_entity_poly.type
_entity_poly.pdbx_seq_one_letter_code
_entity_poly.pdbx_strand_id
1 'polypeptide(L)'
;MLASITMPSFTPSERLALRRIESVLACHPYMRIDLGSQGPLARELEGVLSTRLALLHTEGPSNTLSLRAKLRAWEAQLAEAVHDEPGSDEVGLRYETTLLLHPGPESLPRGQRPAAQVAQITRRWEGLRQRRDLESILSEKAAQSRDFVRHGATLPFYWLRRRRIRRLVPRVVTDNAQLRETFAAIEEIGPLVDNFAFRGAAASPVSTDVAIADLAFLYMQLADEFLDELAAAVGGHDAAGKLLRALYRDDTAERPLRELSLSHLRSLGIWPDAHTTKFGITLSELFDALDQVATSIDSRLADARRETVHATNLFLHHCFQTYLDEAELCSCARERRADRMRLQDTAWHFYRKNNMVMMLWLDLRAHLLGLDPAKYAGEIRRWGYLLASFQIFDDLKDMALDLGKQPSYPLQIAANDFPAEFTWLEAQFRTRRAPISRDEVPEVNLRASGTVQQCMRWSRLIALAHFDNTLLYAWDQRWRKSWTRRRSSFNPRGGTMHRARRHAVDRLVRALVAMRGFDGTSVGEEQLAFALDASAYEGSWQIYLALFPNIRAMYRFATLRMWMSAEEKARAARQLLRRYPRARANALVCLADADVDHEVSGDRLEAFSKMIEV
;
A
#
# COMPACT_ATOMS: atom_id res chain seq x y z
N MET A 1 -3.36 33.77 21.91
CA MET A 1 -3.99 33.67 20.57
C MET A 1 -5.33 32.89 20.55
N LEU A 2 -5.98 32.61 21.69
CA LEU A 2 -7.23 31.82 21.74
C LEU A 2 -8.51 32.55 21.27
N ALA A 3 -8.46 33.85 20.97
CA ALA A 3 -9.65 34.69 20.75
C ALA A 3 -10.21 34.66 19.31
N SER A 4 -9.70 33.82 18.40
CA SER A 4 -10.06 33.85 16.97
C SER A 4 -10.58 32.53 16.38
N ILE A 5 -10.55 31.41 17.11
CA ILE A 5 -11.05 30.14 16.57
C ILE A 5 -12.58 30.23 16.51
N THR A 6 -13.12 30.35 15.30
CA THR A 6 -14.57 30.49 15.10
C THR A 6 -15.11 29.23 14.48
N MET A 7 -15.92 28.48 15.24
CA MET A 7 -16.64 27.34 14.69
C MET A 7 -17.53 27.81 13.52
N PRO A 8 -17.41 27.19 12.34
CA PRO A 8 -18.20 27.60 11.18
C PRO A 8 -19.69 27.36 11.41
N SER A 9 -20.54 28.21 10.81
CA SER A 9 -21.98 28.02 10.84
C SER A 9 -22.41 26.93 9.85
N PHE A 10 -23.15 25.94 10.36
CA PHE A 10 -23.70 24.85 9.57
C PHE A 10 -25.20 25.03 9.34
N THR A 11 -25.61 24.86 8.08
CA THR A 11 -27.01 24.77 7.66
C THR A 11 -27.69 23.53 8.26
N PRO A 12 -29.05 23.46 8.30
CA PRO A 12 -29.74 22.29 8.83
C PRO A 12 -29.37 20.97 8.13
N SER A 13 -29.19 20.99 6.80
CA SER A 13 -28.77 19.82 6.02
C SER A 13 -27.34 19.40 6.34
N GLU A 14 -26.41 20.35 6.47
CA GLU A 14 -25.03 20.08 6.90
C GLU A 14 -24.98 19.47 8.30
N ARG A 15 -25.80 19.96 9.26
CA ARG A 15 -25.89 19.35 10.60
C ARG A 15 -26.46 17.94 10.58
N LEU A 16 -27.39 17.65 9.66
CA LEU A 16 -27.91 16.30 9.48
C LEU A 16 -26.81 15.36 8.97
N ALA A 17 -26.03 15.80 7.97
CA ALA A 17 -24.88 15.04 7.45
C ALA A 17 -23.83 14.80 8.54
N LEU A 18 -23.46 15.84 9.31
CA LEU A 18 -22.53 15.70 10.44
C LEU A 18 -23.02 14.69 11.47
N ARG A 19 -24.30 14.69 11.83
CA ARG A 19 -24.88 13.69 12.76
C ARG A 19 -24.81 12.26 12.22
N ARG A 20 -25.06 12.07 10.92
CA ARG A 20 -24.88 10.75 10.28
C ARG A 20 -23.43 10.30 10.36
N ILE A 21 -22.48 11.17 10.03
CA ILE A 21 -21.05 10.84 10.11
C ILE A 21 -20.59 10.54 11.53
N GLU A 22 -21.04 11.30 12.53
CA GLU A 22 -20.75 10.99 13.94
C GLU A 22 -21.30 9.62 14.34
N SER A 23 -22.49 9.24 13.85
CA SER A 23 -23.02 7.89 14.06
C SER A 23 -22.13 6.82 13.43
N VAL A 24 -21.64 7.05 12.20
CA VAL A 24 -20.70 6.14 11.53
C VAL A 24 -19.40 6.02 12.34
N LEU A 25 -18.83 7.14 12.78
CA LEU A 25 -17.59 7.15 13.56
C LEU A 25 -17.75 6.56 14.97
N ALA A 26 -18.97 6.55 15.52
CA ALA A 26 -19.28 5.85 16.76
C ALA A 26 -19.36 4.33 16.57
N CYS A 27 -19.92 3.87 15.45
CA CYS A 27 -19.97 2.44 15.09
C CYS A 27 -18.61 1.91 14.63
N HIS A 28 -17.79 2.74 13.99
CA HIS A 28 -16.52 2.36 13.37
C HIS A 28 -15.37 3.25 13.87
N PRO A 29 -14.97 3.13 15.16
CA PRO A 29 -13.99 4.02 15.79
C PRO A 29 -12.59 3.95 15.16
N TYR A 30 -12.26 2.86 14.47
CA TYR A 30 -11.03 2.71 13.68
C TYR A 30 -10.99 3.57 12.40
N MET A 31 -12.05 4.34 12.11
CA MET A 31 -12.04 5.38 11.08
C MET A 31 -11.60 6.76 11.62
N ARG A 32 -11.65 6.99 12.95
CA ARG A 32 -11.24 8.28 13.57
C ARG A 32 -9.73 8.44 13.56
N ILE A 33 -9.15 9.50 13.02
CA ILE A 33 -7.69 9.69 13.05
C ILE A 33 -7.18 9.78 14.49
N ASP A 34 -5.93 9.40 14.71
CA ASP A 34 -5.23 9.52 15.98
C ASP A 34 -4.01 10.42 15.80
N LEU A 35 -4.12 11.64 16.32
CA LEU A 35 -3.03 12.63 16.31
C LEU A 35 -2.13 12.53 17.55
N GLY A 36 -2.39 11.58 18.46
CA GLY A 36 -1.55 11.30 19.62
C GLY A 36 -1.60 12.36 20.73
N SER A 37 -2.56 13.29 20.70
CA SER A 37 -2.59 14.40 21.65
C SER A 37 -3.49 14.17 22.87
N GLN A 38 -3.09 14.77 23.99
CA GLN A 38 -3.90 14.90 25.21
C GLN A 38 -4.49 16.32 25.36
N GLY A 39 -4.02 17.28 24.56
CA GLY A 39 -4.46 18.68 24.60
C GLY A 39 -5.90 18.87 24.07
N PRO A 40 -6.66 19.85 24.59
CA PRO A 40 -8.03 20.10 24.15
C PRO A 40 -8.11 20.54 22.67
N LEU A 41 -7.24 21.43 22.19
CA LEU A 41 -7.29 21.92 20.81
C LEU A 41 -6.89 20.82 19.82
N ALA A 42 -5.91 20.00 20.17
CA ALA A 42 -5.51 18.89 19.32
C ALA A 42 -6.58 17.78 19.27
N ARG A 43 -7.32 17.54 20.36
CA ARG A 43 -8.49 16.64 20.34
C ARG A 43 -9.63 17.20 19.50
N GLU A 44 -9.83 18.51 19.51
CA GLU A 44 -10.78 19.17 18.62
C GLU A 44 -10.35 19.04 17.15
N LEU A 45 -9.08 19.29 16.84
CA LEU A 45 -8.50 19.09 15.51
C LEU A 45 -8.68 17.64 15.04
N GLU A 46 -8.39 16.66 15.89
CA GLU A 46 -8.59 15.24 15.61
C GLU A 46 -10.06 14.92 15.29
N GLY A 47 -10.99 15.48 16.06
CA GLY A 47 -12.43 15.34 15.83
C GLY A 47 -12.85 15.88 14.47
N VAL A 48 -12.52 17.15 14.17
CA VAL A 48 -12.88 17.79 12.90
C VAL A 48 -12.25 17.04 11.72
N LEU A 49 -10.97 16.66 11.84
CA LEU A 49 -10.24 15.90 10.81
C LEU A 49 -10.87 14.53 10.54
N SER A 50 -11.22 13.81 11.61
CA SER A 50 -11.91 12.51 11.52
C SER A 50 -13.24 12.65 10.80
N THR A 51 -14.03 13.66 11.16
CA THR A 51 -15.35 13.90 10.57
C THR A 51 -15.24 14.28 9.10
N ARG A 52 -14.27 15.12 8.72
CA ARG A 52 -14.04 15.45 7.31
C ARG A 52 -13.60 14.24 6.49
N LEU A 53 -12.71 13.39 7.03
CA LEU A 53 -12.24 12.21 6.33
C LEU A 53 -13.33 11.16 6.19
N ALA A 54 -14.11 10.91 7.25
CA ALA A 54 -15.27 10.05 7.16
C ALA A 54 -16.25 10.56 6.09
N LEU A 55 -16.57 11.85 6.10
CA LEU A 55 -17.41 12.47 5.06
C LEU A 55 -16.86 12.26 3.63
N LEU A 56 -15.53 12.38 3.44
CA LEU A 56 -14.86 12.14 2.16
C LEU A 56 -14.95 10.67 1.71
N HIS A 57 -14.95 9.73 2.66
CA HIS A 57 -14.86 8.29 2.40
C HIS A 57 -16.17 7.54 2.68
N THR A 58 -17.29 8.20 2.96
CA THR A 58 -18.60 7.53 3.10
C THR A 58 -19.67 8.17 2.22
N GLU A 59 -19.70 9.49 2.11
CA GLU A 59 -20.72 10.24 1.36
C GLU A 59 -20.20 10.70 -0.03
N GLY A 60 -18.95 10.36 -0.36
CA GLY A 60 -18.33 10.64 -1.66
C GLY A 60 -17.92 12.10 -1.88
N PRO A 61 -17.20 12.39 -2.98
CA PRO A 61 -16.60 13.71 -3.18
C PRO A 61 -17.56 14.82 -3.58
N SER A 62 -18.74 14.52 -4.13
CA SER A 62 -19.60 15.51 -4.81
C SER A 62 -20.71 16.08 -3.92
N ASN A 63 -21.25 15.29 -2.99
CA ASN A 63 -22.46 15.63 -2.22
C ASN A 63 -22.22 16.56 -1.02
N THR A 64 -20.95 16.88 -0.72
CA THR A 64 -20.55 17.47 0.57
C THR A 64 -19.52 18.59 0.43
N LEU A 65 -19.35 19.16 -0.77
CA LEU A 65 -18.31 20.15 -1.10
C LEU A 65 -18.27 21.33 -0.12
N SER A 66 -19.39 22.05 0.05
CA SER A 66 -19.50 23.18 1.00
C SER A 66 -19.13 22.78 2.42
N LEU A 67 -19.66 21.64 2.89
CA LEU A 67 -19.40 21.16 4.25
C LEU A 67 -17.92 20.84 4.46
N ARG A 68 -17.28 20.15 3.52
CA ARG A 68 -15.86 19.82 3.60
C ARG A 68 -14.98 21.05 3.55
N ALA A 69 -15.33 22.05 2.74
CA ALA A 69 -14.60 23.32 2.69
C ALA A 69 -14.65 24.04 4.05
N LYS A 70 -15.83 24.07 4.70
CA LYS A 70 -15.98 24.62 6.07
C LYS A 70 -15.14 23.84 7.10
N LEU A 71 -15.18 22.50 7.06
CA LEU A 71 -14.37 21.67 7.94
C LEU A 71 -12.87 21.89 7.70
N ARG A 72 -12.42 22.01 6.45
CA ARG A 72 -11.02 22.33 6.10
C ARG A 72 -10.57 23.68 6.66
N ALA A 73 -11.40 24.71 6.53
CA ALA A 73 -11.07 26.03 7.09
C ALA A 73 -10.98 26.00 8.62
N TRP A 74 -11.81 25.18 9.27
CA TRP A 74 -11.75 24.99 10.73
C TRP A 74 -10.52 24.18 11.15
N GLU A 75 -10.18 23.11 10.43
CA GLU A 75 -8.93 22.35 10.63
C GLU A 75 -7.69 23.24 10.56
N ALA A 76 -7.63 24.15 9.57
CA ALA A 76 -6.50 25.06 9.43
C ALA A 76 -6.35 26.00 10.64
N GLN A 77 -7.44 26.59 11.12
CA GLN A 77 -7.43 27.43 12.34
C GLN A 77 -7.00 26.63 13.58
N LEU A 78 -7.51 25.41 13.73
CA LEU A 78 -7.15 24.54 14.85
C LEU A 78 -5.69 24.10 14.78
N ALA A 79 -5.18 23.74 13.59
CA ALA A 79 -3.79 23.34 13.39
C ALA A 79 -2.81 24.48 13.73
N GLU A 80 -3.15 25.72 13.39
CA GLU A 80 -2.36 26.90 13.80
C GLU A 80 -2.39 27.08 15.33
N ALA A 81 -3.57 26.93 15.95
CA ALA A 81 -3.73 27.12 17.39
C ALA A 81 -3.09 26.02 18.25
N VAL A 82 -2.95 24.80 17.72
CA VAL A 82 -2.31 23.67 18.40
C VAL A 82 -0.82 23.91 18.64
N HIS A 83 -0.17 24.83 17.93
CA HIS A 83 1.28 25.06 18.03
C HIS A 83 1.74 25.33 19.48
N ASP A 84 0.88 25.95 20.30
CA ASP A 84 1.17 26.30 21.70
C ASP A 84 0.95 25.13 22.69
N GLU A 85 0.41 23.98 22.27
CA GLU A 85 0.15 22.83 23.15
C GLU A 85 1.40 21.92 23.34
N PRO A 86 1.58 21.29 24.51
CA PRO A 86 2.61 20.27 24.68
C PRO A 86 2.45 19.12 23.68
N GLY A 87 3.54 18.76 22.99
CA GLY A 87 3.52 17.72 21.95
C GLY A 87 3.03 18.20 20.58
N SER A 88 2.82 19.51 20.40
CA SER A 88 2.37 20.12 19.15
C SER A 88 3.21 19.73 17.92
N ASP A 89 4.52 19.51 18.10
CA ASP A 89 5.41 19.05 17.02
C ASP A 89 4.99 17.69 16.43
N GLU A 90 4.64 16.72 17.27
CA GLU A 90 4.20 15.39 16.81
C GLU A 90 2.78 15.45 16.25
N VAL A 91 1.89 16.20 16.91
CA VAL A 91 0.52 16.43 16.45
C VAL A 91 0.51 17.07 15.07
N GLY A 92 1.29 18.13 14.87
CA GLY A 92 1.46 18.81 13.59
C GLY A 92 2.05 17.88 12.53
N LEU A 93 3.05 17.07 12.87
CA LEU A 93 3.62 16.10 11.95
C LEU A 93 2.61 15.01 11.51
N ARG A 94 1.79 14.50 12.45
CA ARG A 94 0.70 13.55 12.15
C ARG A 94 -0.41 14.18 11.33
N TYR A 95 -0.75 15.43 11.61
CA TYR A 95 -1.71 16.21 10.82
C TYR A 95 -1.23 16.38 9.37
N GLU A 96 -0.02 16.90 9.16
CA GLU A 96 0.58 17.05 7.83
C GLU A 96 0.68 15.72 7.07
N THR A 97 1.06 14.65 7.78
CA THR A 97 1.11 13.30 7.19
C THR A 97 -0.29 12.86 6.75
N THR A 98 -1.32 13.11 7.57
CA THR A 98 -2.71 12.77 7.25
C THR A 98 -3.20 13.57 6.04
N LEU A 99 -2.85 14.85 5.93
CA LEU A 99 -3.17 15.67 4.74
C LEU A 99 -2.56 15.10 3.47
N LEU A 100 -1.32 14.62 3.56
CA LEU A 100 -0.58 14.08 2.44
C LEU A 100 -1.10 12.69 2.02
N LEU A 101 -1.41 11.81 2.98
CA LEU A 101 -1.92 10.47 2.70
C LEU A 101 -3.40 10.47 2.28
N HIS A 102 -4.19 11.47 2.69
CA HIS A 102 -5.61 11.59 2.39
C HIS A 102 -5.93 12.95 1.75
N PRO A 103 -5.35 13.23 0.57
CA PRO A 103 -5.61 14.48 -0.11
C PRO A 103 -7.10 14.51 -0.50
N GLY A 104 -7.74 15.65 -0.27
CA GLY A 104 -9.05 15.88 -0.88
C GLY A 104 -8.88 16.05 -2.40
N PRO A 105 -9.89 15.71 -3.22
CA PRO A 105 -9.87 15.99 -4.66
C PRO A 105 -9.63 17.48 -5.00
N GLU A 106 -9.82 18.36 -4.03
CA GLU A 106 -9.72 19.82 -4.13
C GLU A 106 -8.45 20.39 -3.47
N SER A 107 -7.62 19.55 -2.86
CA SER A 107 -6.69 19.99 -1.81
C SER A 107 -5.36 20.60 -2.28
N LEU A 108 -5.03 20.56 -3.57
CA LEU A 108 -3.77 21.11 -4.08
C LEU A 108 -3.97 21.92 -5.37
N PRO A 109 -3.48 23.18 -5.43
CA PRO A 109 -3.34 23.89 -6.69
C PRO A 109 -2.44 23.10 -7.65
N ARG A 110 -2.77 23.11 -8.94
CA ARG A 110 -1.88 22.57 -9.99
C ARG A 110 -0.48 23.20 -9.85
N GLY A 111 0.54 22.40 -9.56
CA GLY A 111 1.94 22.83 -9.56
C GLY A 111 2.75 22.63 -8.26
N GLN A 112 2.14 22.27 -7.14
CA GLN A 112 2.92 21.80 -5.98
C GLN A 112 3.47 20.39 -6.27
N ARG A 113 4.78 20.18 -6.03
CA ARG A 113 5.47 18.89 -6.23
C ARG A 113 5.34 18.03 -4.96
N PRO A 114 4.46 17.01 -4.92
CA PRO A 114 4.28 16.16 -3.74
C PRO A 114 5.58 15.47 -3.31
N ALA A 115 6.49 15.21 -4.26
CA ALA A 115 7.78 14.57 -4.01
C ALA A 115 8.63 15.27 -2.93
N ALA A 116 8.76 16.61 -3.00
CA ALA A 116 9.59 17.36 -2.05
C ALA A 116 8.97 17.37 -0.63
N GLN A 117 7.63 17.50 -0.56
CA GLN A 117 6.89 17.49 0.69
C GLN A 117 7.00 16.11 1.39
N VAL A 118 6.82 15.01 0.64
CA VAL A 118 6.99 13.65 1.16
C VAL A 118 8.39 13.46 1.75
N ALA A 119 9.44 13.90 1.05
CA ALA A 119 10.82 13.80 1.53
C ALA A 119 11.05 14.61 2.83
N GLN A 120 10.51 15.83 2.90
CA GLN A 120 10.60 16.66 4.10
C GLN A 120 9.90 16.02 5.31
N ILE A 121 8.65 15.58 5.15
CA ILE A 121 7.87 14.95 6.23
C ILE A 121 8.52 13.62 6.66
N THR A 122 9.04 12.84 5.71
CA THR A 122 9.78 11.59 6.02
C THR A 122 10.99 11.87 6.92
N ARG A 123 11.81 12.89 6.60
CA ARG A 123 12.96 13.26 7.44
C ARG A 123 12.57 13.72 8.84
N ARG A 124 11.44 14.44 8.99
CA ARG A 124 10.91 14.83 10.30
C ARG A 124 10.52 13.60 11.13
N TRP A 125 9.86 12.61 10.53
CA TRP A 125 9.55 11.34 11.18
C TRP A 125 10.80 10.55 11.58
N GLU A 126 11.82 10.53 10.73
CA GLU A 126 13.11 9.91 11.06
C GLU A 126 13.74 10.58 12.28
N GLY A 127 13.80 11.91 12.30
CA GLY A 127 14.30 12.68 13.43
C GLY A 127 13.50 12.44 14.71
N LEU A 128 12.17 12.39 14.63
CA LEU A 128 11.31 12.08 15.78
C LEU A 128 11.60 10.67 16.32
N ARG A 129 11.74 9.66 15.45
CA ARG A 129 12.04 8.28 15.87
C ARG A 129 13.43 8.12 16.45
N GLN A 130 14.40 8.93 16.03
CA GLN A 130 15.76 8.95 16.59
C GLN A 130 15.81 9.56 17.99
N ARG A 131 14.88 10.44 18.33
CA ARG A 131 14.77 11.08 19.65
C ARG A 131 14.07 10.22 20.71
N ARG A 132 13.54 9.05 20.34
CA ARG A 132 12.88 8.14 21.29
C ARG A 132 13.87 7.67 22.35
N ASP A 133 13.42 7.66 23.59
CA ASP A 133 14.20 7.17 24.71
C ASP A 133 14.41 5.64 24.64
N LEU A 134 15.41 5.17 25.39
CA LEU A 134 15.79 3.77 25.41
C LEU A 134 14.70 2.87 26.02
N GLU A 135 13.96 3.36 27.01
CA GLU A 135 12.94 2.60 27.73
C GLU A 135 11.77 2.25 26.81
N SER A 136 11.27 3.23 26.05
CA SER A 136 10.26 3.08 25.01
C SER A 136 10.70 2.05 23.97
N ILE A 137 11.94 2.16 23.47
CA ILE A 137 12.49 1.21 22.50
C ILE A 137 12.54 -0.21 23.07
N LEU A 138 13.00 -0.38 24.32
CA LEU A 138 13.09 -1.69 24.97
C LEU A 138 11.70 -2.28 25.23
N SER A 139 10.73 -1.46 25.65
CA SER A 139 9.34 -1.87 25.88
C SER A 139 8.69 -2.38 24.59
N GLU A 140 8.81 -1.63 23.48
CA GLU A 140 8.31 -2.07 22.18
C GLU A 140 8.98 -3.38 21.71
N LYS A 141 10.28 -3.55 21.98
CA LYS A 141 11.01 -4.77 21.62
C LYS A 141 10.60 -5.97 22.47
N ALA A 142 10.32 -5.77 23.75
CA ALA A 142 9.77 -6.79 24.63
C ALA A 142 8.36 -7.20 24.19
N ALA A 143 7.51 -6.24 23.81
CA ALA A 143 6.19 -6.51 23.24
C ALA A 143 6.30 -7.34 21.95
N GLN A 144 7.13 -6.90 21.01
CA GLN A 144 7.40 -7.63 19.76
C GLN A 144 7.85 -9.07 20.03
N SER A 145 8.80 -9.27 20.94
CA SER A 145 9.33 -10.60 21.27
C SER A 145 8.25 -11.51 21.85
N ARG A 146 7.39 -10.97 22.71
CA ARG A 146 6.24 -11.68 23.28
C ARG A 146 5.26 -12.11 22.20
N ASP A 147 4.98 -11.24 21.23
CA ASP A 147 4.08 -11.56 20.13
C ASP A 147 4.62 -12.68 19.24
N PHE A 148 5.94 -12.70 18.98
CA PHE A 148 6.58 -13.80 18.24
C PHE A 148 6.56 -15.12 19.01
N VAL A 149 6.87 -15.09 20.31
CA VAL A 149 6.80 -16.29 21.17
C VAL A 149 5.36 -16.83 21.21
N ARG A 150 4.37 -15.95 21.40
CA ARG A 150 2.95 -16.34 21.37
C ARG A 150 2.56 -16.93 20.02
N HIS A 151 3.00 -16.33 18.91
CA HIS A 151 2.74 -16.86 17.58
C HIS A 151 3.27 -18.29 17.45
N GLY A 152 4.55 -18.50 17.79
CA GLY A 152 5.18 -19.82 17.75
C GLY A 152 4.46 -20.86 18.61
N ALA A 153 4.08 -20.49 19.84
CA ALA A 153 3.38 -21.37 20.78
C ALA A 153 1.96 -21.74 20.30
N THR A 154 1.30 -20.88 19.52
CA THR A 154 -0.08 -21.06 19.06
C THR A 154 -0.19 -21.69 17.67
N LEU A 155 0.93 -21.89 16.96
CA LEU A 155 0.94 -22.52 15.63
C LEU A 155 0.14 -23.82 15.56
N PRO A 156 0.28 -24.80 16.48
CA PRO A 156 -0.48 -26.06 16.40
C PRO A 156 -2.00 -25.84 16.44
N PHE A 157 -2.48 -24.88 17.22
CA PHE A 157 -3.91 -24.55 17.29
C PHE A 157 -4.41 -23.93 16.00
N TYR A 158 -3.62 -23.04 15.39
CA TYR A 158 -3.92 -22.49 14.08
C TYR A 158 -4.00 -23.57 13.00
N TRP A 159 -3.07 -24.54 13.00
CA TRP A 159 -3.10 -25.66 12.06
C TRP A 159 -4.36 -26.52 12.21
N LEU A 160 -4.76 -26.82 13.44
CA LEU A 160 -5.98 -27.58 13.73
C LEU A 160 -7.24 -26.82 13.25
N ARG A 161 -7.32 -25.53 13.55
CA ARG A 161 -8.43 -24.68 13.12
C ARG A 161 -8.49 -24.58 11.59
N ARG A 162 -7.36 -24.36 10.93
CA ARG A 162 -7.25 -24.33 9.44
C ARG A 162 -7.83 -25.60 8.81
N ARG A 163 -7.47 -26.77 9.35
CA ARG A 163 -8.03 -28.05 8.88
C ARG A 163 -9.55 -28.13 9.00
N ARG A 164 -10.14 -27.54 10.04
CA ARG A 164 -11.60 -27.48 10.22
C ARG A 164 -12.23 -26.51 9.24
N ILE A 165 -11.66 -25.31 9.10
CA ILE A 165 -12.13 -24.29 8.16
C ILE A 165 -12.14 -24.85 6.72
N ARG A 166 -11.12 -25.60 6.31
CA ARG A 166 -11.08 -26.24 4.97
C ARG A 166 -12.26 -27.17 4.67
N ARG A 167 -12.88 -27.77 5.69
CA ARG A 167 -14.07 -28.62 5.51
C ARG A 167 -15.33 -27.81 5.21
N LEU A 168 -15.27 -26.50 5.45
CA LEU A 168 -16.35 -25.55 5.25
C LEU A 168 -16.29 -24.86 3.88
N VAL A 169 -15.18 -25.01 3.17
CA VAL A 169 -14.94 -24.41 1.86
C VAL A 169 -15.61 -25.26 0.78
N PRO A 170 -16.31 -24.65 -0.19
CA PRO A 170 -16.90 -25.37 -1.32
C PRO A 170 -15.89 -26.23 -2.08
N ARG A 171 -16.34 -27.40 -2.56
CA ARG A 171 -15.48 -28.34 -3.32
C ARG A 171 -14.90 -27.73 -4.59
N VAL A 172 -15.67 -26.88 -5.28
CA VAL A 172 -15.20 -26.16 -6.48
C VAL A 172 -13.91 -25.37 -6.22
N VAL A 173 -13.76 -24.79 -5.02
CA VAL A 173 -12.55 -24.07 -4.62
C VAL A 173 -11.42 -25.03 -4.28
N THR A 174 -11.71 -26.15 -3.60
CA THR A 174 -10.65 -27.10 -3.17
C THR A 174 -10.12 -27.98 -4.29
N ASP A 175 -10.95 -28.24 -5.30
CA ASP A 175 -10.64 -29.15 -6.41
C ASP A 175 -9.90 -28.42 -7.54
N ASN A 176 -10.17 -27.11 -7.73
CA ASN A 176 -9.40 -26.27 -8.64
C ASN A 176 -8.08 -25.83 -7.98
N ALA A 177 -6.94 -26.10 -8.65
CA ALA A 177 -5.62 -25.82 -8.09
C ALA A 177 -5.37 -24.33 -7.80
N GLN A 178 -5.84 -23.43 -8.66
CA GLN A 178 -5.59 -21.99 -8.58
C GLN A 178 -6.51 -21.31 -7.56
N LEU A 179 -7.78 -21.72 -7.50
CA LEU A 179 -8.71 -21.28 -6.44
C LEU A 179 -8.23 -21.76 -5.06
N ARG A 180 -7.75 -22.99 -4.96
CA ARG A 180 -7.17 -23.54 -3.73
C ARG A 180 -5.92 -22.79 -3.29
N GLU A 181 -5.04 -22.41 -4.23
CA GLU A 181 -3.85 -21.60 -3.93
C GLU A 181 -4.25 -20.22 -3.42
N THR A 182 -5.23 -19.58 -4.06
CA THR A 182 -5.80 -18.29 -3.63
C THR A 182 -6.34 -18.37 -2.21
N PHE A 183 -7.15 -19.39 -1.91
CA PHE A 183 -7.65 -19.60 -0.54
C PHE A 183 -6.52 -19.92 0.45
N ALA A 184 -5.51 -20.71 0.04
CA ALA A 184 -4.39 -21.04 0.91
C ALA A 184 -3.58 -19.81 1.33
N ALA A 185 -3.47 -18.79 0.47
CA ALA A 185 -2.86 -17.51 0.80
C ALA A 185 -3.66 -16.74 1.87
N ILE A 186 -5.00 -16.75 1.77
CA ILE A 186 -5.88 -16.14 2.77
C ILE A 186 -5.73 -16.84 4.14
N GLU A 187 -5.68 -18.17 4.14
CA GLU A 187 -5.50 -18.97 5.36
C GLU A 187 -4.18 -18.69 6.10
N GLU A 188 -3.14 -18.22 5.39
CA GLU A 188 -1.86 -17.87 6.00
C GLU A 188 -1.89 -16.52 6.73
N ILE A 189 -2.73 -15.59 6.28
CA ILE A 189 -2.83 -14.24 6.86
C ILE A 189 -3.61 -14.26 8.17
N GLY A 190 -4.70 -15.03 8.25
CA GLY A 190 -5.58 -15.07 9.41
C GLY A 190 -4.86 -15.28 10.76
N PRO A 191 -4.01 -16.31 10.91
CA PRO A 191 -3.22 -16.54 12.13
C PRO A 191 -2.24 -15.41 12.49
N LEU A 192 -1.70 -14.70 11.50
CA LEU A 192 -0.81 -13.56 11.74
C LEU A 192 -1.61 -12.42 12.35
N VAL A 193 -2.74 -12.09 11.73
CA VAL A 193 -3.65 -11.03 12.20
C VAL A 193 -4.15 -11.35 13.60
N ASP A 194 -4.67 -12.56 13.82
CA ASP A 194 -5.22 -12.95 15.11
C ASP A 194 -4.19 -12.88 16.24
N ASN A 195 -2.93 -13.21 15.93
CA ASN A 195 -1.85 -13.10 16.89
C ASN A 195 -1.41 -11.64 17.09
N PHE A 196 -1.06 -10.93 16.03
CA PHE A 196 -0.34 -9.67 16.10
C PHE A 196 -1.28 -8.45 16.24
N ALA A 197 -2.47 -8.46 15.63
CA ALA A 197 -3.48 -7.41 15.82
C ALA A 197 -4.34 -7.67 17.08
N PHE A 198 -4.74 -8.93 17.30
CA PHE A 198 -5.71 -9.30 18.34
C PHE A 198 -5.12 -10.07 19.52
N ARG A 199 -3.80 -10.00 19.68
CA ARG A 199 -3.08 -10.53 20.85
C ARG A 199 -3.31 -12.01 21.14
N GLY A 200 -3.58 -12.81 20.10
CA GLY A 200 -3.79 -14.26 20.21
C GLY A 200 -5.21 -14.66 20.62
N ALA A 201 -6.20 -13.78 20.45
CA ALA A 201 -7.61 -14.06 20.73
C ALA A 201 -8.15 -15.34 20.07
N ALA A 202 -7.54 -15.75 18.96
CA ALA A 202 -7.86 -16.95 18.20
C ALA A 202 -7.31 -18.28 18.76
N ALA A 203 -6.72 -18.30 19.97
CA ALA A 203 -6.07 -19.50 20.47
C ALA A 203 -7.00 -20.72 20.65
N SER A 204 -8.33 -20.54 20.58
CA SER A 204 -9.27 -21.67 20.57
C SER A 204 -9.18 -22.45 19.25
N PRO A 205 -8.73 -23.72 19.26
CA PRO A 205 -8.64 -24.54 18.06
C PRO A 205 -10.02 -25.05 17.58
N VAL A 206 -11.09 -24.76 18.34
CA VAL A 206 -12.41 -25.39 18.15
C VAL A 206 -13.35 -24.54 17.30
N SER A 207 -13.38 -23.21 17.52
CA SER A 207 -14.27 -22.32 16.79
C SER A 207 -13.83 -22.16 15.33
N THR A 208 -14.81 -22.21 14.44
CA THR A 208 -14.64 -21.96 13.00
C THR A 208 -15.35 -20.69 12.56
N ASP A 209 -15.82 -19.85 13.47
CA ASP A 209 -16.65 -18.68 13.13
C ASP A 209 -15.87 -17.69 12.27
N VAL A 210 -14.57 -17.53 12.55
CA VAL A 210 -13.63 -16.76 11.73
C VAL A 210 -13.54 -17.21 10.26
N ALA A 211 -14.04 -18.41 9.92
CA ALA A 211 -14.15 -18.84 8.54
C ALA A 211 -15.03 -17.90 7.70
N ILE A 212 -16.01 -17.21 8.31
CA ILE A 212 -16.83 -16.23 7.61
C ILE A 212 -15.96 -15.11 7.04
N ALA A 213 -14.98 -14.60 7.80
CA ALA A 213 -14.04 -13.59 7.33
C ALA A 213 -13.11 -14.13 6.22
N ASP A 214 -12.67 -15.39 6.31
CA ASP A 214 -11.83 -16.00 5.28
C ASP A 214 -12.62 -16.26 3.98
N LEU A 215 -13.87 -16.72 4.09
CA LEU A 215 -14.79 -16.93 2.96
C LEU A 215 -15.23 -15.61 2.33
N ALA A 216 -15.51 -14.57 3.12
CA ALA A 216 -15.85 -13.24 2.60
C ALA A 216 -14.65 -12.63 1.85
N PHE A 217 -13.43 -12.81 2.36
CA PHE A 217 -12.22 -12.35 1.66
C PHE A 217 -12.01 -13.14 0.35
N LEU A 218 -12.28 -14.45 0.35
CA LEU A 218 -12.25 -15.26 -0.86
C LEU A 218 -13.32 -14.78 -1.87
N TYR A 219 -14.55 -14.56 -1.42
CA TYR A 219 -15.64 -14.03 -2.25
C TYR A 219 -15.21 -12.73 -2.92
N MET A 220 -14.58 -11.82 -2.19
CA MET A 220 -14.04 -10.57 -2.76
C MET A 220 -13.00 -10.84 -3.84
N GLN A 221 -12.03 -11.74 -3.61
CA GLN A 221 -10.99 -12.07 -4.62
C GLN A 221 -11.58 -12.68 -5.90
N LEU A 222 -12.63 -13.50 -5.76
CA LEU A 222 -13.33 -14.08 -6.91
C LEU A 222 -14.22 -13.05 -7.61
N ALA A 223 -14.87 -12.17 -6.85
CA ALA A 223 -15.70 -11.10 -7.39
C ALA A 223 -14.85 -10.08 -8.16
N ASP A 224 -13.69 -9.68 -7.63
CA ASP A 224 -12.74 -8.78 -8.30
C ASP A 224 -12.32 -9.35 -9.67
N GLU A 225 -11.89 -10.61 -9.71
CA GLU A 225 -11.57 -11.29 -10.97
C GLU A 225 -12.77 -11.40 -11.92
N PHE A 226 -13.95 -11.74 -11.38
CA PHE A 226 -15.17 -11.82 -12.18
C PHE A 226 -15.50 -10.47 -12.82
N LEU A 227 -15.33 -9.38 -12.09
CA LEU A 227 -15.61 -8.03 -12.53
C LEU A 227 -14.56 -7.51 -13.53
N ASP A 228 -13.31 -7.91 -13.39
CA ASP A 228 -12.25 -7.64 -14.36
C ASP A 228 -12.51 -8.35 -15.69
N GLU A 229 -12.86 -9.64 -15.67
CA GLU A 229 -13.20 -10.35 -16.91
C GLU A 229 -14.55 -9.95 -17.50
N LEU A 230 -15.51 -9.57 -16.66
CA LEU A 230 -16.75 -8.95 -17.15
C LEU A 230 -16.43 -7.65 -17.89
N ALA A 231 -15.54 -6.81 -17.35
CA ALA A 231 -15.08 -5.61 -18.03
C ALA A 231 -14.40 -5.91 -19.37
N ALA A 232 -13.57 -6.96 -19.45
CA ALA A 232 -13.01 -7.41 -20.72
C ALA A 232 -14.09 -7.85 -21.72
N ALA A 233 -15.12 -8.55 -21.25
CA ALA A 233 -16.22 -9.05 -22.07
C ALA A 233 -17.13 -7.94 -22.64
N VAL A 234 -17.37 -6.87 -21.88
CA VAL A 234 -18.24 -5.75 -22.31
C VAL A 234 -17.48 -4.57 -22.93
N GLY A 235 -16.15 -4.67 -23.08
CA GLY A 235 -15.34 -3.66 -23.73
C GLY A 235 -14.82 -2.53 -22.82
N GLY A 236 -14.77 -2.74 -21.51
CA GLY A 236 -14.07 -1.90 -20.54
C GLY A 236 -14.82 -1.67 -19.22
N HIS A 237 -14.10 -1.14 -18.22
CA HIS A 237 -14.63 -0.89 -16.87
C HIS A 237 -15.84 0.08 -16.83
N ASP A 238 -15.91 1.07 -17.73
CA ASP A 238 -17.07 1.99 -17.81
C ASP A 238 -18.36 1.25 -18.20
N ALA A 239 -18.29 0.35 -19.18
CA ALA A 239 -19.44 -0.42 -19.64
C ALA A 239 -19.88 -1.45 -18.57
N ALA A 240 -18.92 -2.13 -17.94
CA ALA A 240 -19.21 -3.04 -16.83
C ALA A 240 -19.82 -2.29 -15.64
N GLY A 241 -19.25 -1.15 -15.26
CA GLY A 241 -19.77 -0.31 -14.18
C GLY A 241 -21.21 0.12 -14.41
N LYS A 242 -21.59 0.51 -15.64
CA LYS A 242 -22.98 0.87 -15.99
C LYS A 242 -23.94 -0.31 -15.86
N LEU A 243 -23.54 -1.49 -16.34
CA LEU A 243 -24.32 -2.72 -16.21
C LEU A 243 -24.57 -3.06 -14.75
N LEU A 244 -23.53 -2.98 -13.93
CA LEU A 244 -23.57 -3.37 -12.53
C LEU A 244 -24.35 -2.38 -11.66
N ARG A 245 -24.27 -1.07 -11.94
CA ARG A 245 -25.08 -0.06 -11.24
C ARG A 245 -26.57 -0.29 -11.38
N ALA A 246 -27.03 -0.90 -12.48
CA ALA A 246 -28.45 -1.22 -12.66
C ALA A 246 -28.92 -2.39 -11.76
N LEU A 247 -28.00 -3.21 -11.25
CA LEU A 247 -28.27 -4.41 -10.44
C LEU A 247 -27.82 -4.26 -8.99
N TYR A 248 -27.12 -3.18 -8.66
CA TYR A 248 -26.61 -2.94 -7.32
C TYR A 248 -27.68 -2.30 -6.45
N ARG A 249 -27.81 -2.81 -5.23
CA ARG A 249 -28.62 -2.22 -4.18
C ARG A 249 -27.69 -1.51 -3.20
N ASP A 250 -28.00 -0.24 -2.92
CA ASP A 250 -27.23 0.56 -1.96
C ASP A 250 -27.59 0.22 -0.50
N ASP A 251 -28.66 -0.55 -0.25
CA ASP A 251 -28.95 -1.08 1.09
C ASP A 251 -28.05 -2.29 1.40
N THR A 252 -27.39 -2.27 2.57
CA THR A 252 -26.50 -3.36 3.01
C THR A 252 -27.28 -4.53 3.64
N ALA A 253 -28.54 -4.71 3.25
CA ALA A 253 -29.42 -5.72 3.85
C ALA A 253 -29.07 -7.13 3.37
N GLU A 254 -28.64 -7.25 2.11
CA GLU A 254 -28.21 -8.49 1.47
C GLU A 254 -26.80 -8.32 0.90
N ARG A 255 -26.15 -9.39 0.46
CA ARG A 255 -24.83 -9.29 -0.19
C ARG A 255 -24.89 -8.57 -1.56
N PRO A 256 -23.80 -7.93 -2.02
CA PRO A 256 -23.74 -7.38 -3.37
C PRO A 256 -23.86 -8.49 -4.42
N LEU A 257 -24.37 -8.14 -5.60
CA LEU A 257 -24.56 -9.03 -6.76
C LEU A 257 -25.54 -10.19 -6.56
N ARG A 258 -26.35 -10.18 -5.48
CA ARG A 258 -27.33 -11.25 -5.24
C ARG A 258 -28.33 -11.43 -6.38
N GLU A 259 -28.66 -10.36 -7.10
CA GLU A 259 -29.60 -10.39 -8.23
C GLU A 259 -28.94 -10.76 -9.56
N LEU A 260 -27.60 -10.77 -9.63
CA LEU A 260 -26.89 -11.09 -10.85
C LEU A 260 -27.06 -12.58 -11.17
N SER A 261 -27.32 -12.91 -12.44
CA SER A 261 -27.34 -14.29 -12.91
C SER A 261 -26.69 -14.43 -14.28
N LEU A 262 -26.19 -15.62 -14.61
CA LEU A 262 -25.65 -15.92 -15.94
C LEU A 262 -26.69 -15.71 -17.06
N SER A 263 -27.97 -15.98 -16.76
CA SER A 263 -29.06 -15.73 -17.72
C SER A 263 -29.19 -14.25 -18.08
N HIS A 264 -29.00 -13.38 -17.09
CA HIS A 264 -29.01 -11.93 -17.29
C HIS A 264 -27.85 -11.49 -18.19
N LEU A 265 -26.63 -11.97 -17.93
CA LEU A 265 -25.47 -11.67 -18.80
C LEU A 265 -25.69 -12.13 -20.25
N ARG A 266 -26.21 -13.34 -20.44
CA ARG A 266 -26.55 -13.88 -21.77
C ARG A 266 -27.61 -13.04 -22.48
N SER A 267 -28.62 -12.55 -21.75
CA SER A 267 -29.64 -11.66 -22.31
C SER A 267 -29.08 -10.31 -22.79
N LEU A 268 -27.94 -9.89 -22.25
CA LEU A 268 -27.20 -8.69 -22.65
C LEU A 268 -26.17 -8.96 -23.77
N GLY A 269 -26.17 -10.16 -24.35
CA GLY A 269 -25.24 -10.55 -25.42
C GLY A 269 -23.83 -10.90 -24.94
N ILE A 270 -23.63 -11.05 -23.65
CA ILE A 270 -22.36 -11.48 -23.05
C ILE A 270 -22.36 -13.01 -22.99
N TRP A 271 -21.31 -13.65 -23.47
CA TRP A 271 -21.17 -15.11 -23.47
C TRP A 271 -20.09 -15.54 -22.48
N PRO A 272 -20.42 -15.83 -21.20
CA PRO A 272 -19.41 -16.06 -20.16
C PRO A 272 -18.45 -17.21 -20.48
N ASP A 273 -18.93 -18.22 -21.19
CA ASP A 273 -18.15 -19.40 -21.59
C ASP A 273 -17.04 -19.07 -22.61
N ALA A 274 -17.12 -17.92 -23.30
CA ALA A 274 -16.11 -17.46 -24.25
C ALA A 274 -14.93 -16.72 -23.59
N HIS A 275 -15.02 -16.40 -22.29
CA HIS A 275 -14.02 -15.65 -21.55
C HIS A 275 -13.33 -16.54 -20.53
N THR A 276 -11.99 -16.56 -20.56
CA THR A 276 -11.16 -17.34 -19.63
C THR A 276 -10.51 -16.40 -18.62
N THR A 277 -10.70 -16.70 -17.34
CA THR A 277 -10.18 -15.94 -16.21
C THR A 277 -8.71 -16.24 -15.93
N LYS A 278 -8.07 -15.43 -15.07
CA LYS A 278 -6.71 -15.72 -14.55
C LYS A 278 -6.61 -17.06 -13.83
N PHE A 279 -7.74 -17.61 -13.37
CA PHE A 279 -7.84 -18.91 -12.72
C PHE A 279 -7.83 -20.10 -13.70
N GLY A 280 -7.76 -19.84 -15.01
CA GLY A 280 -7.78 -20.87 -16.05
C GLY A 280 -9.14 -21.55 -16.21
N ILE A 281 -10.21 -20.95 -15.69
CA ILE A 281 -11.60 -21.37 -15.81
C ILE A 281 -12.39 -20.31 -16.56
N THR A 282 -13.53 -20.70 -17.14
CA THR A 282 -14.44 -19.77 -17.81
C THR A 282 -15.07 -18.79 -16.83
N LEU A 283 -15.58 -17.66 -17.34
CA LEU A 283 -16.32 -16.70 -16.52
C LEU A 283 -17.59 -17.32 -15.91
N SER A 284 -18.21 -18.29 -16.60
CA SER A 284 -19.34 -19.06 -16.06
C SER A 284 -18.93 -19.91 -14.86
N GLU A 285 -17.84 -20.67 -14.97
CA GLU A 285 -17.34 -21.50 -13.87
C GLU A 285 -16.88 -20.67 -12.68
N LEU A 286 -16.29 -19.49 -12.91
CA LEU A 286 -15.95 -18.56 -11.84
C LEU A 286 -17.21 -18.02 -11.14
N PHE A 287 -18.25 -17.68 -11.90
CA PHE A 287 -19.52 -17.26 -11.33
C PHE A 287 -20.16 -18.35 -10.46
N ASP A 288 -20.14 -19.61 -10.92
CA ASP A 288 -20.63 -20.75 -10.14
C ASP A 288 -19.82 -20.96 -8.86
N ALA A 289 -18.50 -20.75 -8.90
CA ALA A 289 -17.65 -20.79 -7.73
C ALA A 289 -17.98 -19.66 -6.74
N LEU A 290 -18.17 -18.44 -7.26
CA LEU A 290 -18.57 -17.27 -6.47
C LEU A 290 -19.92 -17.52 -5.75
N ASP A 291 -20.92 -18.07 -6.44
CA ASP A 291 -22.24 -18.36 -5.87
C ASP A 291 -22.21 -19.48 -4.80
N GLN A 292 -21.38 -20.50 -4.99
CA GLN A 292 -21.17 -21.53 -3.97
C GLN A 292 -20.49 -20.98 -2.70
N VAL A 293 -19.51 -20.08 -2.86
CA VAL A 293 -18.89 -19.39 -1.73
C VAL A 293 -19.92 -18.50 -1.05
N ALA A 294 -20.74 -17.79 -1.81
CA ALA A 294 -21.80 -16.94 -1.29
C ALA A 294 -22.82 -17.74 -0.46
N THR A 295 -23.29 -18.88 -0.99
CA THR A 295 -24.17 -19.81 -0.28
C THR A 295 -23.55 -20.29 1.04
N SER A 296 -22.23 -20.51 1.06
CA SER A 296 -21.50 -20.94 2.25
C SER A 296 -21.34 -19.83 3.30
N ILE A 297 -21.33 -18.56 2.87
CA ILE A 297 -21.41 -17.39 3.75
C ILE A 297 -22.84 -17.25 4.29
N ASP A 298 -23.84 -17.21 3.42
CA ASP A 298 -25.25 -17.01 3.76
C ASP A 298 -25.74 -18.08 4.75
N SER A 299 -25.39 -19.36 4.52
CA SER A 299 -25.70 -20.47 5.43
C SER A 299 -25.11 -20.29 6.83
N ARG A 300 -23.97 -19.61 6.96
CA ARG A 300 -23.33 -19.35 8.26
C ARG A 300 -23.86 -18.10 8.94
N LEU A 301 -24.36 -17.15 8.15
CA LEU A 301 -24.97 -15.93 8.66
C LEU A 301 -26.39 -16.14 9.17
N ALA A 302 -27.07 -17.22 8.75
CA ALA A 302 -28.45 -17.53 9.14
C ALA A 302 -28.69 -17.48 10.66
N ASP A 303 -27.76 -18.01 11.45
CA ASP A 303 -27.83 -18.03 12.93
C ASP A 303 -26.79 -17.10 13.59
N ALA A 304 -26.14 -16.23 12.80
CA ALA A 304 -25.12 -15.32 13.32
C ALA A 304 -25.73 -14.13 14.07
N ARG A 305 -24.92 -13.49 14.92
CA ARG A 305 -25.31 -12.26 15.60
C ARG A 305 -25.52 -11.13 14.58
N ARG A 306 -26.43 -10.20 14.88
CA ARG A 306 -26.74 -9.06 13.99
C ARG A 306 -25.51 -8.24 13.63
N GLU A 307 -24.60 -8.06 14.58
CA GLU A 307 -23.34 -7.34 14.39
C GLU A 307 -22.43 -8.05 13.38
N THR A 308 -22.37 -9.39 13.43
CA THR A 308 -21.62 -10.21 12.46
C THR A 308 -22.22 -10.12 11.06
N VAL A 309 -23.56 -10.19 10.95
CA VAL A 309 -24.26 -10.05 9.66
C VAL A 309 -24.00 -8.67 9.08
N HIS A 310 -24.17 -7.62 9.88
CA HIS A 310 -23.91 -6.25 9.47
C HIS A 310 -22.46 -6.03 9.03
N ALA A 311 -21.47 -6.47 9.83
CA ALA A 311 -20.06 -6.34 9.49
C ALA A 311 -19.69 -7.12 8.22
N THR A 312 -20.29 -8.30 8.00
CA THR A 312 -20.06 -9.09 6.78
C THR A 312 -20.60 -8.38 5.55
N ASN A 313 -21.85 -7.92 5.60
CA ASN A 313 -22.44 -7.19 4.48
C ASN A 313 -21.73 -5.87 4.22
N LEU A 314 -21.38 -5.11 5.27
CA LEU A 314 -20.64 -3.85 5.13
C LEU A 314 -19.29 -4.07 4.44
N PHE A 315 -18.54 -5.10 4.85
CA PHE A 315 -17.29 -5.47 4.20
C PHE A 315 -17.49 -5.78 2.71
N LEU A 316 -18.45 -6.66 2.38
CA LEU A 316 -18.73 -7.06 0.99
C LEU A 316 -19.19 -5.87 0.12
N HIS A 317 -20.10 -5.04 0.64
CA HIS A 317 -20.59 -3.84 -0.06
C HIS A 317 -19.48 -2.84 -0.29
N HIS A 318 -18.63 -2.58 0.71
CA HIS A 318 -17.52 -1.65 0.57
C HIS A 318 -16.54 -2.10 -0.50
N CYS A 319 -16.17 -3.39 -0.52
CA CYS A 319 -15.33 -3.95 -1.58
C CYS A 319 -15.96 -3.77 -2.97
N PHE A 320 -17.24 -4.08 -3.12
CA PHE A 320 -17.94 -3.89 -4.39
C PHE A 320 -18.01 -2.42 -4.81
N GLN A 321 -18.27 -1.51 -3.86
CA GLN A 321 -18.29 -0.07 -4.10
C GLN A 321 -16.93 0.43 -4.59
N THR A 322 -15.82 -0.12 -4.09
CA THR A 322 -14.49 0.29 -4.57
C THR A 322 -14.26 -0.04 -6.05
N TYR A 323 -14.86 -1.10 -6.58
CA TYR A 323 -14.86 -1.36 -8.02
C TYR A 323 -15.67 -0.32 -8.79
N LEU A 324 -16.86 0.04 -8.30
CA LEU A 324 -17.67 1.10 -8.92
C LEU A 324 -16.98 2.46 -8.88
N ASP A 325 -16.25 2.75 -7.81
CA ASP A 325 -15.43 3.95 -7.68
C ASP A 325 -14.30 3.94 -8.75
N GLU A 326 -13.64 2.80 -8.96
CA GLU A 326 -12.60 2.64 -9.98
C GLU A 326 -13.16 2.84 -11.41
N ALA A 327 -14.32 2.25 -11.71
CA ALA A 327 -15.01 2.44 -12.97
C ALA A 327 -15.36 3.91 -13.23
N GLU A 328 -15.85 4.61 -12.20
CA GLU A 328 -16.17 6.05 -12.28
C GLU A 328 -14.91 6.88 -12.54
N LEU A 329 -13.84 6.62 -11.79
CA LEU A 329 -12.56 7.31 -11.96
C LEU A 329 -12.00 7.13 -13.36
N CYS A 330 -12.03 5.91 -13.89
CA CYS A 330 -11.60 5.62 -15.26
C CYS A 330 -12.47 6.34 -16.30
N SER A 331 -13.78 6.45 -16.07
CA SER A 331 -14.70 7.16 -16.97
C SER A 331 -14.44 8.68 -17.01
N CYS A 332 -14.04 9.25 -15.87
CA CYS A 332 -13.75 10.67 -15.71
C CYS A 332 -12.31 11.05 -16.13
N ALA A 333 -11.44 10.07 -16.38
CA ALA A 333 -10.05 10.31 -16.73
C ALA A 333 -9.93 11.00 -18.10
N ARG A 334 -9.05 12.01 -18.18
CA ARG A 334 -8.76 12.71 -19.44
C ARG A 334 -8.28 11.71 -20.49
N GLU A 335 -8.79 11.80 -21.72
CA GLU A 335 -8.49 10.87 -22.82
C GLU A 335 -8.78 9.40 -22.47
N ARG A 336 -9.58 9.14 -21.43
CA ARG A 336 -9.83 7.79 -20.86
C ARG A 336 -8.53 7.08 -20.43
N ARG A 337 -7.54 7.84 -19.99
CA ARG A 337 -6.21 7.37 -19.55
C ARG A 337 -6.12 7.44 -18.02
N ALA A 338 -6.48 6.35 -17.35
CA ALA A 338 -6.44 6.26 -15.88
C ALA A 338 -5.03 6.49 -15.30
N ASP A 339 -4.00 6.11 -16.06
CA ASP A 339 -2.60 6.32 -15.69
C ASP A 339 -2.17 7.80 -15.62
N ARG A 340 -2.96 8.71 -16.22
CA ARG A 340 -2.73 10.16 -16.24
C ARG A 340 -3.61 10.92 -15.24
N MET A 341 -4.29 10.22 -14.34
CA MET A 341 -5.07 10.84 -13.28
C MET A 341 -4.17 11.62 -12.31
N ARG A 342 -4.79 12.51 -11.52
CA ARG A 342 -4.05 13.19 -10.46
C ARG A 342 -3.76 12.21 -9.35
N LEU A 343 -2.57 12.31 -8.76
CA LEU A 343 -2.16 11.45 -7.65
C LEU A 343 -3.17 11.49 -6.47
N GLN A 344 -3.86 12.61 -6.27
CA GLN A 344 -4.85 12.77 -5.20
C GLN A 344 -6.11 11.92 -5.43
N ASP A 345 -6.56 11.79 -6.68
CA ASP A 345 -7.73 10.99 -7.02
C ASP A 345 -7.41 9.50 -6.82
N THR A 346 -6.21 9.07 -7.24
CA THR A 346 -5.67 7.74 -6.97
C THR A 346 -5.51 7.46 -5.48
N ALA A 347 -4.95 8.39 -4.70
CA ALA A 347 -4.75 8.23 -3.26
C ALA A 347 -6.09 8.09 -2.51
N TRP A 348 -7.11 8.87 -2.88
CA TRP A 348 -8.46 8.74 -2.33
C TRP A 348 -9.04 7.34 -2.58
N HIS A 349 -8.95 6.87 -3.81
CA HIS A 349 -9.45 5.55 -4.18
C HIS A 349 -8.68 4.43 -3.46
N PHE A 350 -7.35 4.51 -3.42
CA PHE A 350 -6.54 3.50 -2.76
C PHE A 350 -6.71 3.46 -1.25
N TYR A 351 -7.05 4.57 -0.59
CA TYR A 351 -7.48 4.51 0.80
C TYR A 351 -8.73 3.65 0.98
N ARG A 352 -9.73 3.82 0.10
CA ARG A 352 -10.96 3.02 0.15
C ARG A 352 -10.69 1.56 -0.22
N LYS A 353 -9.98 1.31 -1.32
CA LYS A 353 -9.66 -0.03 -1.86
C LYS A 353 -8.76 -0.85 -0.94
N ASN A 354 -7.84 -0.21 -0.21
CA ASN A 354 -6.86 -0.92 0.63
C ASN A 354 -7.09 -0.73 2.12
N ASN A 355 -7.01 0.50 2.61
CA ASN A 355 -7.06 0.77 4.05
C ASN A 355 -8.41 0.37 4.64
N MET A 356 -9.50 0.87 4.07
CA MET A 356 -10.84 0.60 4.59
C MET A 356 -11.24 -0.86 4.41
N VAL A 357 -10.93 -1.49 3.27
CA VAL A 357 -11.16 -2.93 3.06
C VAL A 357 -10.51 -3.76 4.17
N MET A 358 -9.23 -3.51 4.46
CA MET A 358 -8.53 -4.21 5.54
C MET A 358 -9.12 -3.88 6.91
N MET A 359 -9.47 -2.61 7.19
CA MET A 359 -10.09 -2.23 8.47
C MET A 359 -11.44 -2.92 8.70
N LEU A 360 -12.30 -2.97 7.68
CA LEU A 360 -13.61 -3.64 7.74
C LEU A 360 -13.47 -5.16 7.85
N TRP A 361 -12.49 -5.75 7.17
CA TRP A 361 -12.21 -7.19 7.33
C TRP A 361 -11.73 -7.51 8.75
N LEU A 362 -10.89 -6.67 9.34
CA LEU A 362 -10.42 -6.82 10.71
C LEU A 362 -11.53 -6.58 11.74
N ASP A 363 -12.44 -5.65 11.46
CA ASP A 363 -13.64 -5.40 12.26
C ASP A 363 -14.57 -6.63 12.28
N LEU A 364 -14.88 -7.17 11.11
CA LEU A 364 -15.60 -8.44 10.97
C LEU A 364 -14.89 -9.55 11.75
N ARG A 365 -13.57 -9.66 11.60
CA ARG A 365 -12.78 -10.69 12.27
C ARG A 365 -12.78 -10.52 13.79
N ALA A 366 -12.72 -9.29 14.30
CA ALA A 366 -12.83 -8.99 15.73
C ALA A 366 -14.18 -9.44 16.29
N HIS A 367 -15.29 -9.14 15.60
CA HIS A 367 -16.61 -9.64 15.97
C HIS A 367 -16.70 -11.17 16.01
N LEU A 368 -16.13 -11.85 15.00
CA LEU A 368 -16.09 -13.31 14.93
C LEU A 368 -15.20 -13.95 16.02
N LEU A 369 -14.24 -13.20 16.55
CA LEU A 369 -13.42 -13.59 17.71
C LEU A 369 -14.08 -13.23 19.05
N GLY A 370 -15.26 -12.61 19.05
CA GLY A 370 -15.93 -12.13 20.27
C GLY A 370 -15.24 -10.93 20.91
N LEU A 371 -14.46 -10.17 20.14
CA LEU A 371 -13.79 -8.96 20.58
C LEU A 371 -14.65 -7.73 20.32
N ASP A 372 -14.39 -6.68 21.09
CA ASP A 372 -14.92 -5.34 20.86
C ASP A 372 -13.95 -4.57 19.96
N PRO A 373 -14.30 -4.27 18.69
CA PRO A 373 -13.41 -3.57 17.76
C PRO A 373 -12.94 -2.21 18.28
N ALA A 374 -13.73 -1.53 19.13
CA ALA A 374 -13.35 -0.23 19.70
C ALA A 374 -12.06 -0.32 20.53
N LYS A 375 -11.87 -1.42 21.27
CA LYS A 375 -10.65 -1.67 22.07
C LYS A 375 -9.41 -1.92 21.21
N TYR A 376 -9.60 -2.24 19.92
CA TYR A 376 -8.54 -2.53 18.97
C TYR A 376 -8.47 -1.50 17.84
N ALA A 377 -9.16 -0.36 17.95
CA ALA A 377 -9.29 0.60 16.85
C ALA A 377 -7.93 1.09 16.31
N GLY A 378 -6.98 1.34 17.21
CA GLY A 378 -5.61 1.72 16.83
C GLY A 378 -4.86 0.60 16.08
N GLU A 379 -5.04 -0.67 16.47
CA GLU A 379 -4.44 -1.82 15.78
C GLU A 379 -5.08 -2.03 14.40
N ILE A 380 -6.42 -2.03 14.33
CA ILE A 380 -7.18 -2.17 13.08
C ILE A 380 -6.72 -1.12 12.07
N ARG A 381 -6.59 0.13 12.50
CA ARG A 381 -6.13 1.23 11.64
C ARG A 381 -4.71 1.01 11.13
N ARG A 382 -3.78 0.62 12.02
CA ARG A 382 -2.37 0.37 11.66
C ARG A 382 -2.23 -0.73 10.62
N TRP A 383 -2.98 -1.82 10.79
CA TRP A 383 -3.03 -2.90 9.82
C TRP A 383 -3.68 -2.48 8.50
N GLY A 384 -4.66 -1.57 8.52
CA GLY A 384 -5.18 -0.94 7.31
C GLY A 384 -4.09 -0.28 6.46
N TYR A 385 -3.16 0.45 7.10
CA TYR A 385 -2.01 1.05 6.41
C TYR A 385 -0.96 0.04 5.94
N LEU A 386 -0.90 -1.17 6.52
CA LEU A 386 -0.02 -2.23 6.04
C LEU A 386 -0.39 -2.61 4.60
N LEU A 387 -1.68 -2.80 4.31
CA LEU A 387 -2.13 -3.15 2.96
C LEU A 387 -1.84 -2.02 1.97
N ALA A 388 -2.07 -0.76 2.35
CA ALA A 388 -1.73 0.39 1.52
C ALA A 388 -0.24 0.42 1.13
N SER A 389 0.65 0.10 2.08
CA SER A 389 2.09 0.04 1.81
C SER A 389 2.47 -1.11 0.85
N PHE A 390 1.68 -2.20 0.85
CA PHE A 390 1.85 -3.33 -0.06
C PHE A 390 1.30 -3.03 -1.45
N GLN A 391 0.22 -2.24 -1.57
CA GLN A 391 -0.32 -1.81 -2.85
C GLN A 391 0.72 -1.02 -3.66
N ILE A 392 1.43 -0.07 -3.03
CA ILE A 392 2.51 0.69 -3.71
C ILE A 392 3.54 -0.25 -4.35
N PHE A 393 3.86 -1.33 -3.64
CA PHE A 393 4.77 -2.34 -4.15
C PHE A 393 4.12 -3.18 -5.27
N ASP A 394 2.85 -3.54 -5.15
CA ASP A 394 2.16 -4.32 -6.18
C ASP A 394 2.03 -3.54 -7.48
N ASP A 395 1.63 -2.27 -7.40
CA ASP A 395 1.57 -1.35 -8.53
C ASP A 395 2.94 -1.18 -9.22
N LEU A 396 4.06 -1.19 -8.47
CA LEU A 396 5.39 -1.16 -9.07
C LEU A 396 5.66 -2.38 -9.97
N LYS A 397 5.08 -3.53 -9.65
CA LYS A 397 5.21 -4.74 -10.46
C LYS A 397 4.28 -4.67 -11.65
N ASP A 398 3.10 -4.09 -11.47
CA ASP A 398 2.06 -4.06 -12.46
C ASP A 398 2.10 -2.78 -13.31
N MET A 399 3.05 -1.87 -13.09
CA MET A 399 3.18 -0.61 -13.83
C MET A 399 3.13 -0.75 -15.36
N ALA A 400 3.64 -1.86 -15.91
CA ALA A 400 3.58 -2.14 -17.35
C ALA A 400 2.23 -2.71 -17.80
N LEU A 401 1.54 -3.46 -16.93
CA LEU A 401 0.18 -3.96 -17.12
C LEU A 401 -0.85 -2.83 -17.06
N ASP A 402 -0.71 -1.95 -16.06
CA ASP A 402 -1.64 -0.88 -15.72
C ASP A 402 -1.59 0.30 -16.69
N LEU A 403 -0.56 0.36 -17.53
CA LEU A 403 -0.29 1.48 -18.42
C LEU A 403 -1.50 1.76 -19.33
N GLY A 404 -2.09 2.95 -19.15
CA GLY A 404 -3.29 3.40 -19.84
C GLY A 404 -4.61 2.75 -19.41
N LYS A 405 -4.63 1.85 -18.42
CA LYS A 405 -5.80 1.05 -18.04
C LYS A 405 -6.34 1.35 -16.65
N GLN A 406 -5.48 1.31 -15.63
CA GLN A 406 -5.88 1.38 -14.23
C GLN A 406 -5.10 2.45 -13.47
N PRO A 407 -5.67 3.02 -12.39
CA PRO A 407 -4.92 3.84 -11.44
C PRO A 407 -3.78 3.03 -10.82
N SER A 408 -2.62 3.65 -10.66
CA SER A 408 -1.38 2.99 -10.22
C SER A 408 -0.43 4.04 -9.64
N TYR A 409 -0.02 3.90 -8.37
CA TYR A 409 0.88 4.83 -7.69
C TYR A 409 2.11 5.24 -8.54
N PRO A 410 2.93 4.31 -9.07
CA PRO A 410 4.11 4.66 -9.86
C PRO A 410 3.76 5.38 -11.15
N LEU A 411 2.65 5.03 -11.83
CA LEU A 411 2.28 5.72 -13.06
C LEU A 411 1.82 7.15 -12.80
N GLN A 412 1.02 7.39 -11.75
CA GLN A 412 0.65 8.76 -11.38
C GLN A 412 1.85 9.55 -10.86
N ILE A 413 2.73 8.95 -10.08
CA ILE A 413 3.98 9.60 -9.65
C ILE A 413 4.83 9.97 -10.88
N ALA A 414 5.03 9.04 -11.81
CA ALA A 414 5.80 9.29 -13.03
C ALA A 414 5.15 10.40 -13.89
N ALA A 415 3.84 10.31 -14.15
CA ALA A 415 3.13 11.26 -14.99
C ALA A 415 3.10 12.69 -14.39
N ASN A 416 3.00 12.81 -13.06
CA ASN A 416 2.88 14.10 -12.38
C ASN A 416 4.24 14.71 -12.00
N ASP A 417 5.19 13.90 -11.50
CA ASP A 417 6.46 14.36 -10.94
C ASP A 417 7.69 14.09 -11.85
N PHE A 418 7.64 13.06 -12.70
CA PHE A 418 8.78 12.63 -13.53
C PHE A 418 8.39 12.36 -15.02
N PRO A 419 7.90 13.35 -15.79
CA PRO A 419 7.33 13.11 -17.11
C PRO A 419 8.27 12.44 -18.13
N ALA A 420 9.59 12.66 -18.00
CA ALA A 420 10.59 12.00 -18.82
C ALA A 420 10.66 10.48 -18.55
N GLU A 421 10.58 10.08 -17.28
CA GLU A 421 10.54 8.66 -16.88
C GLU A 421 9.22 8.02 -17.34
N PHE A 422 8.09 8.74 -17.24
CA PHE A 422 6.81 8.28 -17.77
C PHE A 422 6.87 8.03 -19.28
N THR A 423 7.49 8.95 -20.04
CA THR A 423 7.66 8.81 -21.49
C THR A 423 8.49 7.56 -21.83
N TRP A 424 9.55 7.29 -21.05
CA TRP A 424 10.34 6.07 -21.20
C TRP A 424 9.51 4.80 -20.88
N LEU A 425 8.72 4.82 -19.80
CA LEU A 425 7.84 3.70 -19.44
C LEU A 425 6.81 3.42 -20.56
N GLU A 426 6.19 4.45 -21.14
CA GLU A 426 5.31 4.31 -22.30
C GLU A 426 6.06 3.71 -23.49
N ALA A 427 7.23 4.24 -23.84
CA ALA A 427 8.00 3.75 -24.98
C ALA A 427 8.42 2.26 -24.82
N GLN A 428 8.80 1.87 -23.61
CA GLN A 428 9.32 0.53 -23.32
C GLN A 428 8.22 -0.53 -23.22
N PHE A 429 7.08 -0.21 -22.59
CA PHE A 429 6.09 -1.22 -22.18
C PHE A 429 4.75 -1.12 -22.91
N ARG A 430 4.48 -0.07 -23.69
CA ARG A 430 3.18 0.12 -24.37
C ARG A 430 2.76 -1.08 -25.24
N THR A 431 3.71 -1.72 -25.92
CA THR A 431 3.47 -2.89 -26.78
C THR A 431 3.54 -4.21 -26.01
N ARG A 432 4.09 -4.22 -24.79
CA ARG A 432 4.28 -5.41 -23.97
C ARG A 432 3.67 -5.19 -22.58
N ARG A 433 2.36 -5.38 -22.51
CA ARG A 433 1.58 -5.27 -21.28
C ARG A 433 1.65 -6.56 -20.48
N ALA A 434 2.78 -6.77 -19.84
CA ALA A 434 2.97 -7.85 -18.88
C ALA A 434 3.58 -7.25 -17.61
N PRO A 435 3.28 -7.81 -16.43
CA PRO A 435 3.87 -7.30 -15.21
C PRO A 435 5.40 -7.43 -15.26
N ILE A 436 6.08 -6.47 -14.65
CA ILE A 436 7.54 -6.32 -14.65
C ILE A 436 8.17 -7.65 -14.23
N SER A 437 9.15 -8.12 -14.98
CA SER A 437 9.90 -9.32 -14.63
C SER A 437 11.06 -8.99 -13.70
N ARG A 438 11.50 -10.00 -12.95
CA ARG A 438 12.73 -9.93 -12.14
C ARG A 438 13.95 -9.37 -12.90
N ASP A 439 14.05 -9.66 -14.19
CA ASP A 439 15.22 -9.29 -14.98
C ASP A 439 15.10 -7.86 -15.57
N GLU A 440 13.89 -7.27 -15.55
CA GLU A 440 13.62 -5.87 -15.93
C GLU A 440 13.79 -4.90 -14.75
N VAL A 441 13.66 -5.37 -13.49
CA VAL A 441 13.80 -4.53 -12.29
C VAL A 441 15.09 -3.68 -12.27
N PRO A 442 16.29 -4.21 -12.61
CA PRO A 442 17.49 -3.39 -12.65
C PRO A 442 17.40 -2.22 -13.64
N GLU A 443 16.78 -2.42 -14.80
CA GLU A 443 16.63 -1.36 -15.80
C GLU A 443 15.61 -0.32 -15.36
N VAL A 444 14.47 -0.75 -14.80
CA VAL A 444 13.46 0.15 -14.23
C VAL A 444 14.04 1.00 -13.10
N ASN A 445 14.83 0.41 -12.19
CA ASN A 445 15.50 1.16 -11.11
C ASN A 445 16.45 2.24 -11.64
N LEU A 446 16.99 2.09 -12.86
CA LEU A 446 17.93 3.05 -13.45
C LEU A 446 17.21 4.11 -14.29
N ARG A 447 16.24 3.69 -15.12
CA ARG A 447 15.57 4.56 -16.10
C ARG A 447 14.33 5.26 -15.55
N ALA A 448 13.74 4.74 -14.47
CA ALA A 448 12.62 5.33 -13.74
C ALA A 448 12.96 5.56 -12.26
N SER A 449 14.21 5.98 -11.99
CA SER A 449 14.77 6.05 -10.64
C SER A 449 14.02 7.01 -9.70
N GLY A 450 13.59 8.17 -10.20
CA GLY A 450 12.83 9.15 -9.43
C GLY A 450 11.47 8.60 -9.02
N THR A 451 10.78 7.94 -9.95
CA THR A 451 9.48 7.27 -9.73
C THR A 451 9.60 6.19 -8.67
N VAL A 452 10.55 5.26 -8.81
CA VAL A 452 10.75 4.17 -7.84
C VAL A 452 11.17 4.72 -6.48
N GLN A 453 12.09 5.68 -6.43
CA GLN A 453 12.52 6.32 -5.19
C GLN A 453 11.34 6.98 -4.48
N GLN A 454 10.49 7.68 -5.23
CA GLN A 454 9.32 8.35 -4.67
C GLN A 454 8.27 7.34 -4.14
N CYS A 455 8.05 6.21 -4.83
CA CYS A 455 7.22 5.12 -4.30
C CYS A 455 7.77 4.57 -2.98
N MET A 456 9.09 4.37 -2.89
CA MET A 456 9.75 3.95 -1.65
C MET A 456 9.59 4.99 -0.55
N ARG A 457 9.68 6.29 -0.86
CA ARG A 457 9.44 7.38 0.11
C ARG A 457 8.01 7.36 0.65
N TRP A 458 7.01 7.22 -0.22
CA TRP A 458 5.60 7.10 0.20
C TRP A 458 5.38 5.90 1.11
N SER A 459 5.87 4.73 0.73
CA SER A 459 5.74 3.52 1.55
C SER A 459 6.47 3.65 2.88
N ARG A 460 7.65 4.30 2.89
CA ARG A 460 8.42 4.59 4.11
C ARG A 460 7.69 5.59 5.00
N LEU A 461 7.08 6.64 4.45
CA LEU A 461 6.29 7.60 5.22
C LEU A 461 5.15 6.91 5.96
N ILE A 462 4.37 6.07 5.26
CA ILE A 462 3.30 5.27 5.86
C ILE A 462 3.85 4.42 7.01
N ALA A 463 4.96 3.72 6.76
CA ALA A 463 5.59 2.85 7.75
C ALA A 463 6.08 3.63 8.99
N LEU A 464 6.73 4.77 8.80
CA LEU A 464 7.24 5.58 9.90
C LEU A 464 6.10 6.18 10.74
N ALA A 465 5.01 6.60 10.10
CA ALA A 465 3.87 7.24 10.77
C ALA A 465 2.95 6.25 11.48
N HIS A 466 2.78 5.03 10.94
CA HIS A 466 1.74 4.11 11.42
C HIS A 466 2.26 2.77 11.97
N PHE A 467 3.46 2.31 11.64
CA PHE A 467 3.86 0.95 12.01
C PHE A 467 4.59 0.87 13.35
N ASP A 468 4.19 -0.12 14.15
CA ASP A 468 5.00 -0.63 15.25
C ASP A 468 6.18 -1.47 14.74
N ASN A 469 7.02 -1.96 15.64
CA ASN A 469 8.19 -2.75 15.28
C ASN A 469 7.89 -4.06 14.55
N THR A 470 6.72 -4.66 14.77
CA THR A 470 6.30 -5.91 14.11
C THR A 470 5.89 -5.63 12.67
N LEU A 471 5.05 -4.61 12.46
CA LEU A 471 4.64 -4.19 11.12
C LEU A 471 5.82 -3.64 10.31
N LEU A 472 6.76 -2.92 10.94
CA LEU A 472 8.00 -2.49 10.29
C LEU A 472 8.83 -3.68 9.78
N TYR A 473 8.90 -4.77 10.56
CA TYR A 473 9.59 -5.99 10.13
C TYR A 473 8.88 -6.65 8.94
N ALA A 474 7.55 -6.78 8.98
CA ALA A 474 6.77 -7.36 7.89
C ALA A 474 6.91 -6.53 6.60
N TRP A 475 6.81 -5.21 6.72
CA TRP A 475 7.01 -4.25 5.64
C TRP A 475 8.39 -4.36 4.99
N ASP A 476 9.47 -4.34 5.79
CA ASP A 476 10.83 -4.47 5.28
C ASP A 476 11.04 -5.79 4.52
N GLN A 477 10.55 -6.90 5.09
CA GLN A 477 10.66 -8.22 4.48
C GLN A 477 9.92 -8.27 3.15
N ARG A 478 8.71 -7.68 3.05
CA ARG A 478 7.94 -7.63 1.80
C ARG A 478 8.69 -6.86 0.73
N TRP A 479 9.17 -5.65 1.02
CA TRP A 479 9.95 -4.84 0.08
C TRP A 479 11.23 -5.55 -0.38
N ARG A 480 11.92 -6.20 0.55
CA ARG A 480 13.18 -6.88 0.23
C ARG A 480 13.00 -8.11 -0.62
N LYS A 481 12.08 -9.01 -0.25
CA LYS A 481 11.83 -10.22 -1.03
C LYS A 481 11.36 -9.90 -2.44
N SER A 482 10.75 -8.73 -2.61
CA SER A 482 10.02 -8.46 -3.82
C SER A 482 10.68 -7.47 -4.77
N TRP A 483 11.25 -6.35 -4.27
CA TRP A 483 11.81 -5.31 -5.14
C TRP A 483 13.32 -5.09 -4.98
N THR A 484 13.90 -5.32 -3.78
CA THR A 484 15.33 -5.01 -3.53
C THR A 484 16.25 -6.24 -3.46
N ARG A 485 15.74 -7.42 -3.81
CA ARG A 485 16.51 -8.67 -3.91
C ARG A 485 16.03 -9.51 -5.08
N ARG A 486 16.95 -9.99 -5.91
CA ARG A 486 16.65 -10.85 -7.06
C ARG A 486 16.18 -12.26 -6.68
N ARG A 487 16.78 -12.86 -5.63
CA ARG A 487 16.44 -14.23 -5.19
C ARG A 487 15.01 -14.26 -4.63
N SER A 488 14.19 -15.14 -5.19
CA SER A 488 12.76 -15.27 -4.85
C SER A 488 11.94 -14.01 -5.17
N SER A 489 12.42 -13.17 -6.08
CA SER A 489 11.64 -12.06 -6.65
C SER A 489 10.57 -12.59 -7.62
N PHE A 490 9.55 -11.77 -7.86
CA PHE A 490 8.35 -12.09 -8.61
C PHE A 490 8.60 -12.20 -10.13
N ASN A 491 7.65 -12.80 -10.86
CA ASN A 491 7.64 -12.97 -12.31
C ASN A 491 8.97 -13.49 -12.90
N PRO A 492 9.33 -14.76 -12.62
CA PRO A 492 10.55 -15.37 -13.14
C PRO A 492 10.38 -15.69 -14.63
N ARG A 493 10.48 -14.71 -15.53
CA ARG A 493 10.70 -14.97 -16.95
C ARG A 493 12.20 -14.95 -17.24
N GLY A 494 12.65 -15.97 -17.98
CA GLY A 494 14.05 -16.20 -18.33
C GLY A 494 14.71 -17.26 -17.45
N GLY A 495 15.39 -18.23 -18.08
CA GLY A 495 16.36 -19.09 -17.40
C GLY A 495 17.37 -18.21 -16.67
N THR A 496 18.02 -18.73 -15.63
CA THR A 496 19.09 -18.02 -14.91
C THR A 496 20.21 -17.68 -15.89
N MET A 497 20.09 -16.58 -16.62
CA MET A 497 21.23 -16.00 -17.31
C MET A 497 22.19 -15.60 -16.21
N HIS A 498 23.24 -16.39 -16.08
CA HIS A 498 24.44 -16.06 -15.33
C HIS A 498 25.10 -14.85 -16.00
N ARG A 499 24.47 -13.66 -15.92
CA ARG A 499 25.22 -12.42 -16.06
C ARG A 499 26.32 -12.50 -15.01
N ALA A 500 27.57 -12.38 -15.44
CA ALA A 500 28.72 -12.33 -14.56
C ALA A 500 28.42 -11.35 -13.43
N ARG A 501 28.39 -11.83 -12.19
CA ARG A 501 28.08 -11.00 -11.02
C ARG A 501 29.14 -9.92 -10.92
N ARG A 502 28.83 -8.72 -11.42
CA ARG A 502 29.73 -7.58 -11.33
C ARG A 502 30.00 -7.26 -9.86
N HIS A 503 31.12 -6.58 -9.59
CA HIS A 503 31.39 -6.15 -8.22
C HIS A 503 30.31 -5.17 -7.74
N ALA A 504 29.96 -5.17 -6.45
CA ALA A 504 28.92 -4.26 -5.93
C ALA A 504 29.27 -2.78 -6.17
N VAL A 505 30.57 -2.45 -6.15
CA VAL A 505 31.07 -1.12 -6.51
C VAL A 505 30.75 -0.74 -7.95
N ASP A 506 30.97 -1.63 -8.93
CA ASP A 506 30.63 -1.33 -10.34
C ASP A 506 29.12 -1.06 -10.49
N ARG A 507 28.28 -1.87 -9.86
CA ARG A 507 26.82 -1.64 -9.87
C ARG A 507 26.43 -0.33 -9.20
N LEU A 508 27.05 0.00 -8.06
CA LEU A 508 26.80 1.26 -7.34
C LEU A 508 27.17 2.46 -8.23
N VAL A 509 28.36 2.45 -8.82
CA VAL A 509 28.86 3.54 -9.69
C VAL A 509 27.96 3.68 -10.92
N ARG A 510 27.57 2.58 -11.58
CA ARG A 510 26.63 2.62 -12.73
C ARG A 510 25.26 3.16 -12.34
N ALA A 511 24.74 2.79 -11.17
CA ALA A 511 23.49 3.34 -10.67
C ALA A 511 23.59 4.85 -10.44
N LEU A 512 24.66 5.32 -9.82
CA LEU A 512 24.91 6.74 -9.61
C LEU A 512 25.03 7.52 -10.92
N VAL A 513 25.70 6.97 -11.92
CA VAL A 513 25.81 7.60 -13.26
C VAL A 513 24.45 7.67 -13.93
N ALA A 514 23.68 6.57 -13.95
CA ALA A 514 22.38 6.53 -14.61
C ALA A 514 21.38 7.53 -14.00
N MET A 515 21.43 7.75 -12.68
CA MET A 515 20.53 8.66 -11.98
C MET A 515 20.90 10.14 -12.12
N ARG A 516 22.14 10.47 -12.48
CA ARG A 516 22.62 11.86 -12.46
C ARG A 516 21.95 12.70 -13.55
N GLY A 517 21.57 12.10 -14.68
CA GLY A 517 21.42 12.89 -15.91
C GLY A 517 22.71 13.69 -16.19
N PHE A 518 22.74 14.52 -17.23
CA PHE A 518 23.95 15.27 -17.57
C PHE A 518 24.24 16.47 -16.63
N ASP A 519 23.42 16.71 -15.60
CA ASP A 519 23.55 17.88 -14.73
C ASP A 519 24.44 17.62 -13.49
N GLY A 520 25.56 18.35 -13.47
CA GLY A 520 26.75 18.07 -12.68
C GLY A 520 26.72 18.33 -11.17
N THR A 521 25.58 18.32 -10.46
CA THR A 521 25.54 18.62 -9.02
C THR A 521 25.93 17.43 -8.11
N SER A 522 26.38 17.73 -6.87
CA SER A 522 26.78 16.78 -5.81
C SER A 522 25.82 15.60 -5.62
N VAL A 523 26.34 14.40 -5.34
CA VAL A 523 25.50 13.23 -5.06
C VAL A 523 24.89 13.35 -3.67
N GLY A 524 23.57 13.51 -3.60
CA GLY A 524 22.85 13.59 -2.34
C GLY A 524 22.80 12.26 -1.59
N GLU A 525 22.58 12.29 -0.27
CA GLU A 525 22.50 11.07 0.55
C GLU A 525 21.40 10.11 0.09
N GLU A 526 20.26 10.64 -0.34
CA GLU A 526 19.15 9.82 -0.85
C GLU A 526 19.49 9.13 -2.19
N GLN A 527 20.29 9.77 -3.04
CA GLN A 527 20.79 9.16 -4.27
C GLN A 527 21.77 8.03 -3.95
N LEU A 528 22.71 8.25 -3.01
CA LEU A 528 23.62 7.20 -2.55
C LEU A 528 22.87 6.03 -1.91
N ALA A 529 21.87 6.32 -1.09
CA ALA A 529 21.03 5.33 -0.45
C ALA A 529 20.28 4.46 -1.46
N PHE A 530 19.65 5.07 -2.46
CA PHE A 530 18.95 4.35 -3.51
C PHE A 530 19.92 3.55 -4.40
N ALA A 531 21.06 4.13 -4.78
CA ALA A 531 22.09 3.43 -5.54
C ALA A 531 22.61 2.20 -4.78
N LEU A 532 22.76 2.29 -3.46
CA LEU A 532 23.16 1.16 -2.63
C LEU A 532 22.11 0.05 -2.67
N ASP A 533 20.83 0.37 -2.51
CA ASP A 533 19.74 -0.60 -2.58
C ASP A 533 19.64 -1.26 -3.97
N ALA A 534 19.75 -0.48 -5.05
CA ALA A 534 19.79 -0.98 -6.42
C ALA A 534 21.00 -1.90 -6.66
N SER A 535 22.19 -1.51 -6.17
CA SER A 535 23.41 -2.32 -6.27
C SER A 535 23.32 -3.64 -5.48
N ALA A 536 22.48 -3.68 -4.44
CA ALA A 536 22.27 -4.83 -3.60
C ALA A 536 21.34 -5.88 -4.24
N TYR A 537 20.57 -5.49 -5.27
CA TYR A 537 19.55 -6.33 -5.93
C TYR A 537 20.11 -7.67 -6.42
N GLU A 538 21.24 -7.63 -7.14
CA GLU A 538 21.90 -8.82 -7.70
C GLU A 538 22.76 -9.58 -6.68
N GLY A 539 23.07 -8.97 -5.54
CA GLY A 539 23.88 -9.56 -4.48
C GLY A 539 24.42 -8.52 -3.51
N SER A 540 24.42 -8.86 -2.22
CA SER A 540 24.77 -7.92 -1.13
C SER A 540 26.04 -8.32 -0.35
N TRP A 541 26.74 -9.38 -0.75
CA TRP A 541 27.87 -9.93 0.03
C TRP A 541 29.01 -8.93 0.23
N GLN A 542 29.44 -8.24 -0.82
CA GLN A 542 30.50 -7.23 -0.73
C GLN A 542 30.06 -6.02 0.13
N ILE A 543 28.76 -5.73 0.18
CA ILE A 543 28.21 -4.68 1.05
C ILE A 543 28.30 -5.15 2.52
N TYR A 544 27.96 -6.41 2.81
CA TYR A 544 28.10 -6.96 4.16
C TYR A 544 29.56 -6.93 4.64
N LEU A 545 30.50 -7.31 3.78
CA LEU A 545 31.94 -7.25 4.08
C LEU A 545 32.44 -5.81 4.28
N ALA A 546 31.90 -4.84 3.55
CA ALA A 546 32.24 -3.44 3.73
C ALA A 546 31.77 -2.91 5.09
N LEU A 547 30.62 -3.38 5.59
CA LEU A 547 30.05 -2.96 6.88
C LEU A 547 30.75 -3.60 8.09
N PHE A 548 31.53 -4.67 7.91
CA PHE A 548 32.30 -5.29 8.98
C PHE A 548 33.43 -4.35 9.48
N PRO A 549 33.72 -4.28 10.80
CA PRO A 549 33.20 -5.09 11.91
C PRO A 549 31.91 -4.58 12.55
N ASN A 550 31.21 -3.59 11.97
CA ASN A 550 29.95 -3.09 12.53
C ASN A 550 28.79 -4.08 12.27
N ILE A 551 28.69 -5.09 13.13
CA ILE A 551 27.67 -6.15 13.05
C ILE A 551 26.26 -5.56 13.08
N ARG A 552 26.03 -4.47 13.82
CA ARG A 552 24.72 -3.80 13.88
C ARG A 552 24.32 -3.21 12.53
N ALA A 553 25.22 -2.51 11.85
CA ALA A 553 24.97 -1.96 10.52
C ALA A 553 24.77 -3.09 9.49
N MET A 554 25.61 -4.13 9.54
CA MET A 554 25.47 -5.31 8.69
C MET A 554 24.11 -5.99 8.89
N TYR A 555 23.70 -6.23 10.14
CA TYR A 555 22.41 -6.82 10.48
C TYR A 555 21.28 -5.95 9.95
N ARG A 556 21.27 -4.64 10.23
CA ARG A 556 20.23 -3.72 9.73
C ARG A 556 20.16 -3.76 8.20
N PHE A 557 21.29 -3.71 7.49
CA PHE A 557 21.27 -3.79 6.03
C PHE A 557 20.79 -5.16 5.49
N ALA A 558 21.00 -6.23 6.28
CA ALA A 558 20.61 -7.59 5.94
C ALA A 558 19.19 -7.97 6.38
N THR A 559 18.55 -7.24 7.30
CA THR A 559 17.26 -7.64 7.90
C THR A 559 16.23 -6.52 8.02
N LEU A 560 16.65 -5.25 7.96
CA LEU A 560 15.87 -4.03 8.21
C LEU A 560 16.33 -2.90 7.26
N ARG A 561 16.63 -3.26 6.01
CA ARG A 561 17.27 -2.37 5.02
C ARG A 561 16.42 -1.14 4.74
N MET A 562 15.13 -1.35 4.51
CA MET A 562 14.17 -0.29 4.24
C MET A 562 13.90 0.57 5.46
N TRP A 563 14.32 0.18 6.67
CA TRP A 563 14.23 1.00 7.87
C TRP A 563 15.44 1.93 8.08
N MET A 564 16.60 1.61 7.50
CA MET A 564 17.78 2.47 7.57
C MET A 564 17.49 3.84 6.93
N SER A 565 17.94 4.93 7.54
CA SER A 565 17.82 6.29 6.96
C SER A 565 18.68 6.43 5.70
N ALA A 566 18.41 7.48 4.92
CA ALA A 566 19.23 7.82 3.76
C ALA A 566 20.70 8.05 4.19
N GLU A 567 20.93 8.77 5.28
CA GLU A 567 22.24 9.03 5.86
C GLU A 567 22.97 7.72 6.26
N GLU A 568 22.29 6.80 6.94
CA GLU A 568 22.85 5.48 7.31
C GLU A 568 23.29 4.70 6.07
N LYS A 569 22.47 4.67 5.01
CA LYS A 569 22.79 3.98 3.75
C LYS A 569 23.87 4.71 2.96
N ALA A 570 23.88 6.03 2.94
CA ALA A 570 24.92 6.81 2.27
C ALA A 570 26.29 6.55 2.91
N ARG A 571 26.37 6.50 4.24
CA ARG A 571 27.59 6.09 4.95
C ARG A 571 28.03 4.67 4.57
N ALA A 572 27.10 3.73 4.47
CA ALA A 572 27.39 2.36 4.01
C ALA A 572 27.92 2.33 2.56
N ALA A 573 27.36 3.15 1.66
CA ALA A 573 27.81 3.27 0.27
C ALA A 573 29.23 3.84 0.20
N ARG A 574 29.52 4.92 0.94
CA ARG A 574 30.87 5.50 1.04
C ARG A 574 31.87 4.51 1.62
N GLN A 575 31.48 3.76 2.65
CA GLN A 575 32.32 2.71 3.24
C GLN A 575 32.63 1.59 2.24
N LEU A 576 31.66 1.17 1.43
CA LEU A 576 31.87 0.20 0.35
C LEU A 576 32.92 0.71 -0.65
N LEU A 577 32.84 1.97 -1.06
CA LEU A 577 33.78 2.56 -2.02
C LEU A 577 35.19 2.69 -1.46
N ARG A 578 35.33 3.08 -0.18
CA ARG A 578 36.63 3.16 0.52
C ARG A 578 37.26 1.79 0.74
N ARG A 579 36.43 0.76 1.01
CA ARG A 579 36.91 -0.61 1.25
C ARG A 579 37.49 -1.26 0.00
N TYR A 580 37.02 -0.89 -1.19
CA TYR A 580 37.38 -1.52 -2.46
C TYR A 580 37.90 -0.53 -3.52
N PRO A 581 39.06 0.14 -3.29
CA PRO A 581 39.55 1.20 -4.17
C PRO A 581 39.90 0.72 -5.59
N ARG A 582 40.41 -0.52 -5.74
CA ARG A 582 40.68 -1.11 -7.06
C ARG A 582 39.42 -1.36 -7.88
N ALA A 583 38.37 -1.90 -7.23
CA ALA A 583 37.09 -2.13 -7.90
C ALA A 583 36.43 -0.81 -8.32
N ARG A 584 36.64 0.26 -7.52
CA ARG A 584 36.23 1.62 -7.87
C ARG A 584 36.97 2.15 -9.08
N ALA A 585 38.30 2.08 -9.09
CA ALA A 585 39.11 2.51 -10.23
C ALA A 585 38.68 1.79 -11.52
N ASN A 586 38.53 0.46 -11.46
CA ASN A 586 38.08 -0.33 -12.61
C ASN A 586 36.67 0.07 -13.09
N ALA A 587 35.74 0.35 -12.17
CA ALA A 587 34.39 0.78 -12.52
C ALA A 587 34.41 2.14 -13.23
N LEU A 588 35.25 3.07 -12.79
CA LEU A 588 35.39 4.39 -13.42
C LEU A 588 36.06 4.29 -14.80
N VAL A 589 37.09 3.44 -14.95
CA VAL A 589 37.74 3.17 -16.24
C VAL A 589 36.76 2.53 -17.23
N CYS A 590 36.00 1.52 -16.81
CA CYS A 590 34.99 0.88 -17.65
C CYS A 590 33.86 1.84 -18.07
N LEU A 591 33.65 2.94 -17.34
CA LEU A 591 32.73 3.99 -17.76
C LEU A 591 33.36 4.88 -18.84
N ALA A 592 34.64 5.24 -18.71
CA ALA A 592 35.37 5.98 -19.74
C ALA A 592 35.41 5.21 -21.08
N ASP A 593 35.64 3.90 -21.03
CA ASP A 593 35.74 3.05 -22.22
C ASP A 593 34.39 2.73 -22.88
N ALA A 594 33.28 2.80 -22.13
CA ALA A 594 31.94 2.57 -22.66
C ALA A 594 31.32 3.81 -23.30
N ASP A 595 31.98 4.96 -23.17
CA ASP A 595 31.46 6.29 -23.51
C ASP A 595 32.25 6.94 -24.65
N VAL A 596 32.83 6.12 -25.54
CA VAL A 596 33.61 6.55 -26.72
C VAL A 596 32.74 7.37 -27.70
N ASP A 597 31.41 7.26 -27.61
CA ASP A 597 30.51 7.98 -28.51
C ASP A 597 29.88 9.26 -27.94
N HIS A 598 29.74 9.53 -26.63
CA HIS A 598 29.31 10.87 -26.13
C HIS A 598 29.63 11.19 -24.64
N GLU A 599 30.50 12.19 -24.40
CA GLU A 599 30.40 13.21 -23.32
C GLU A 599 30.91 13.00 -21.86
N VAL A 600 31.63 11.95 -21.45
CA VAL A 600 32.32 11.98 -20.12
C VAL A 600 33.84 12.13 -20.26
N SER A 601 34.34 13.38 -20.17
CA SER A 601 35.79 13.68 -20.12
C SER A 601 36.45 13.18 -18.82
N GLY A 602 37.77 12.92 -18.86
CA GLY A 602 38.55 12.46 -17.69
C GLY A 602 38.41 13.35 -16.43
N ASP A 603 38.28 14.67 -16.62
CA ASP A 603 38.05 15.64 -15.54
C ASP A 603 36.68 15.44 -14.86
N ARG A 604 35.65 15.01 -15.61
CA ARG A 604 34.31 14.70 -15.06
C ARG A 604 34.33 13.45 -14.18
N LEU A 605 35.18 12.46 -14.49
CA LEU A 605 35.33 11.24 -13.68
C LEU A 605 36.10 11.50 -12.38
N GLU A 606 37.13 12.34 -12.41
CA GLU A 606 37.84 12.73 -11.18
C GLU A 606 36.95 13.58 -10.26
N ALA A 607 36.19 14.53 -10.83
CA ALA A 607 35.18 15.28 -10.11
C ALA A 607 34.11 14.36 -9.50
N PHE A 608 33.62 13.37 -10.27
CA PHE A 608 32.67 12.38 -9.79
C PHE A 608 33.24 11.51 -8.66
N SER A 609 34.50 11.07 -8.77
CA SER A 609 35.17 10.33 -7.70
C SER A 609 35.26 11.15 -6.41
N LYS A 610 35.59 12.43 -6.50
CA LYS A 610 35.63 13.35 -5.34
C LYS A 610 34.24 13.56 -4.75
N MET A 611 33.21 13.68 -5.59
CA MET A 611 31.82 13.88 -5.15
C MET A 611 31.21 12.70 -4.39
N ILE A 612 31.63 11.47 -4.68
CA ILE A 612 31.10 10.30 -3.98
C ILE A 612 31.82 10.07 -2.63
N GLU A 613 33.00 10.65 -2.43
CA GLU A 613 33.77 10.48 -1.18
C GLU A 613 33.36 11.43 -0.05
N VAL A 614 32.82 12.60 -0.41
CA VAL A 614 32.19 13.60 0.50
C VAL A 614 30.83 13.11 0.94
#